data_AF-A0AAW0QB75-F1
#
_entry.id   AF-A0AAW0QB75-F1
#
_cell.length_a   1.000
_cell.length_b   1.000
_cell.length_c   1.000
_cell.angle_alpha   90.00
_cell.angle_beta   90.00
_cell.angle_gamma   90.00
#
_symmetry.space_group_name_H-M   'P 1'
#
loop_
_entity.id
_entity.type
_entity.pdbx_description
1 polymer ?
#
loop_
_entity_poly.entity_id
_entity_poly.type
_entity_poly.pdbx_seq_one_letter_code
_entity_poly.pdbx_strand_id
1 'polypeptide(L)'
;MDSDSELDPAIVAALPVGGKIVSIVPRGDTNWSDGFRVAVEVGDDKKEFFLKKALYQYLSDNISPALAHGTLESKPDAAFFLTKFHDLEPRVIDPAHLAAIMTKLHTTSSSPTGKFGFPVTTFKGYVPANNEWADTWEEFFARQFKEEIAWEQSVRGADAEMQQIADEFFAKVIPRLLRPLQTEGRSIKPVLCHGDLWHGNIEFDVTTQDPIMFDSCCVYGHIDLSLMVAPRYLLGARHVAAYTKEIGISEPREDFDDRLMLYNLRNELVVAGLWANWAHLREEVKKTMCSLIAKYPQGLAGAEPIIKFR
;
A
#
# COMPACT_ATOMS: atom_id res chain seq x y z
N MET A 1 34.47 -10.05 12.65
CA MET A 1 34.38 -9.20 13.85
C MET A 1 33.20 -9.76 14.61
N ASP A 2 33.46 -10.37 15.76
CA ASP A 2 32.44 -10.90 16.65
C ASP A 2 31.52 -9.76 17.07
N SER A 3 30.28 -9.73 16.57
CA SER A 3 29.24 -8.90 17.16
C SER A 3 28.41 -9.78 18.07
N ASP A 4 28.84 -9.87 19.33
CA ASP A 4 27.94 -10.09 20.45
C ASP A 4 26.98 -8.86 20.54
N SER A 5 26.17 -8.63 19.51
CA SER A 5 25.01 -7.75 19.63
C SER A 5 23.98 -8.54 20.41
N GLU A 6 24.03 -8.44 21.74
CA GLU A 6 22.90 -8.84 22.57
C GLU A 6 21.65 -8.15 22.01
N LEU A 7 20.61 -8.95 21.72
CA LEU A 7 19.32 -8.40 21.32
C LEU A 7 18.83 -7.46 22.42
N ASP A 8 18.18 -6.38 22.02
CA ASP A 8 17.56 -5.47 22.96
C ASP A 8 16.65 -6.25 23.94
N PRO A 9 16.69 -5.96 25.26
CA PRO A 9 15.88 -6.67 26.24
C PRO A 9 14.38 -6.67 25.92
N ALA A 10 13.86 -5.63 25.26
CA ALA A 10 12.46 -5.58 24.83
C ALA A 10 12.15 -6.60 23.73
N ILE A 11 13.11 -6.88 22.83
CA ILE A 11 13.00 -7.94 21.82
C ILE A 11 13.05 -9.31 22.53
N VAL A 12 13.97 -9.50 23.46
CA VAL A 12 14.09 -10.77 24.23
C VAL A 12 12.81 -11.06 25.00
N ALA A 13 12.22 -10.05 25.65
CA ALA A 13 10.95 -10.17 26.38
C ALA A 13 9.76 -10.51 25.48
N ALA A 14 9.85 -10.18 24.18
CA ALA A 14 8.83 -10.52 23.19
C ALA A 14 8.99 -11.93 22.59
N LEU A 15 10.13 -12.60 22.82
CA LEU A 15 10.33 -13.99 22.39
C LEU A 15 9.50 -14.94 23.26
N PRO A 16 9.16 -16.15 22.77
CA PRO A 16 8.33 -17.06 23.54
C PRO A 16 9.01 -17.49 24.85
N VAL A 17 8.22 -17.61 25.91
CA VAL A 17 8.70 -17.88 27.28
C VAL A 17 9.47 -19.21 27.33
N GLY A 18 10.66 -19.19 27.93
CA GLY A 18 11.53 -20.37 28.01
C GLY A 18 12.35 -20.61 26.74
N GLY A 19 12.26 -19.73 25.76
CA GLY A 19 13.02 -19.84 24.52
C GLY A 19 14.52 -19.59 24.70
N LYS A 20 15.34 -20.47 24.12
CA LYS A 20 16.79 -20.26 24.04
C LYS A 20 17.15 -19.67 22.68
N ILE A 21 17.78 -18.49 22.67
CA ILE A 21 18.35 -17.90 21.45
C ILE A 21 19.53 -18.78 20.99
N VAL A 22 19.45 -19.28 19.77
CA VAL A 22 20.46 -20.14 19.15
C VAL A 22 21.39 -19.36 18.23
N SER A 23 20.85 -18.38 17.49
CA SER A 23 21.65 -17.50 16.63
C SER A 23 20.92 -16.21 16.30
N ILE A 24 21.70 -15.17 16.02
CA ILE A 24 21.25 -13.88 15.48
C ILE A 24 22.10 -13.62 14.24
N VAL A 25 21.46 -13.44 13.09
CA VAL A 25 22.16 -13.22 11.82
C VAL A 25 21.54 -12.02 11.11
N PRO A 26 22.31 -10.98 10.73
CA PRO A 26 21.81 -9.89 9.90
C PRO A 26 21.22 -10.42 8.59
N ARG A 27 19.97 -10.06 8.29
CA ARG A 27 19.21 -10.50 7.12
C ARG A 27 18.06 -9.55 6.81
N GLY A 28 18.01 -9.07 5.57
CA GLY A 28 16.87 -8.32 5.04
C GLY A 28 16.86 -6.87 5.52
N ASP A 29 17.86 -6.09 5.12
CA ASP A 29 17.92 -4.67 5.43
C ASP A 29 17.02 -3.88 4.49
N THR A 30 16.31 -2.89 5.04
CA THR A 30 15.58 -1.89 4.26
C THR A 30 16.26 -0.53 4.43
N ASN A 31 15.84 0.46 3.65
CA ASN A 31 16.38 1.82 3.78
C ASN A 31 15.96 2.54 5.08
N TRP A 32 15.14 1.92 5.93
CA TRP A 32 14.58 2.51 7.14
C TRP A 32 14.54 1.55 8.34
N SER A 33 15.07 0.34 8.20
CA SER A 33 15.17 -0.62 9.30
C SER A 33 16.27 -1.64 9.04
N ASP A 34 16.97 -2.02 10.11
CA ASP A 34 17.87 -3.17 10.09
C ASP A 34 17.08 -4.47 10.23
N GLY A 35 17.47 -5.49 9.46
CA GLY A 35 16.82 -6.80 9.49
C GLY A 35 17.66 -7.87 10.16
N PHE A 36 17.05 -8.70 11.02
CA PHE A 36 17.73 -9.81 11.66
C PHE A 36 16.90 -11.09 11.61
N ARG A 37 17.56 -12.22 11.33
CA ARG A 37 17.02 -13.56 11.60
C ARG A 37 17.43 -13.96 13.01
N VAL A 38 16.43 -14.12 13.88
CA VAL A 38 16.62 -14.64 15.25
C VAL A 38 16.09 -16.07 15.30
N ALA A 39 16.97 -17.04 15.60
CA ALA A 39 16.58 -18.43 15.81
C ALA A 39 16.38 -18.69 17.30
N VAL A 40 15.20 -19.20 17.69
CA VAL A 40 14.83 -19.49 19.08
C VAL A 40 14.22 -20.89 19.15
N GLU A 41 14.66 -21.69 20.11
CA GLU A 41 14.07 -23.00 20.41
C GLU A 41 13.01 -22.85 21.51
N VAL A 42 11.72 -22.98 21.18
CA VAL A 42 10.60 -22.93 22.14
C VAL A 42 9.51 -23.93 21.74
N GLY A 43 8.90 -24.62 22.71
CA GLY A 43 7.66 -25.39 22.55
C GLY A 43 6.43 -24.53 22.27
N ASP A 44 5.39 -25.16 21.72
CA ASP A 44 4.28 -24.55 20.97
C ASP A 44 3.37 -23.59 21.77
N ASP A 45 3.34 -22.31 21.38
CA ASP A 45 2.11 -21.54 21.09
C ASP A 45 2.37 -20.06 20.73
N LYS A 46 1.42 -19.43 20.03
CA LYS A 46 1.58 -18.16 19.28
C LYS A 46 0.52 -17.10 19.67
N LYS A 47 0.84 -15.79 19.58
CA LYS A 47 -0.08 -14.64 19.75
C LYS A 47 0.04 -13.64 18.56
N GLU A 48 -1.00 -12.84 18.24
CA GLU A 48 -1.16 -12.09 16.96
C GLU A 48 -1.52 -10.57 17.10
N PHE A 49 -1.12 -9.71 16.13
CA PHE A 49 -1.28 -8.22 16.12
C PHE A 49 -1.85 -7.59 14.82
N PHE A 50 -2.40 -6.37 14.92
CA PHE A 50 -3.49 -5.77 14.13
C PHE A 50 -3.32 -5.60 12.59
N LEU A 51 -2.21 -5.07 12.06
CA LEU A 51 -2.12 -4.72 10.63
C LEU A 51 -1.95 -5.94 9.72
N LYS A 52 -0.94 -6.78 10.00
CA LYS A 52 -0.82 -8.08 9.34
C LYS A 52 -1.96 -9.03 9.69
N LYS A 53 -2.58 -8.91 10.87
CA LYS A 53 -3.79 -9.67 11.22
C LYS A 53 -4.97 -9.38 10.29
N ALA A 54 -5.15 -8.14 9.86
CA ALA A 54 -6.21 -7.79 8.91
C ALA A 54 -6.05 -8.57 7.58
N LEU A 55 -4.83 -8.66 7.03
CA LEU A 55 -4.58 -9.46 5.82
C LEU A 55 -4.57 -10.97 6.12
N TYR A 56 -3.90 -11.39 7.19
CA TYR A 56 -3.74 -12.79 7.60
C TYR A 56 -5.09 -13.47 7.85
N GLN A 57 -6.11 -12.75 8.33
CA GLN A 57 -7.48 -13.25 8.46
C GLN A 57 -8.05 -13.79 7.13
N TYR A 58 -7.64 -13.21 6.00
CA TYR A 58 -8.13 -13.58 4.67
C TYR A 58 -7.10 -14.36 3.84
N LEU A 59 -5.81 -14.21 4.17
CA LEU A 59 -4.67 -14.71 3.42
C LEU A 59 -3.64 -15.39 4.34
N SER A 60 -4.09 -16.30 5.19
CA SER A 60 -3.25 -17.02 6.16
C SER A 60 -2.01 -17.67 5.52
N ASP A 61 -2.15 -18.12 4.27
CA ASP A 61 -1.11 -18.87 3.56
C ASP A 61 -0.15 -17.94 2.81
N ASN A 62 -0.50 -16.66 2.64
CA ASN A 62 0.27 -15.70 1.83
C ASN A 62 0.80 -14.51 2.64
N ILE A 63 0.67 -14.52 3.98
CA ILE A 63 1.11 -13.44 4.85
C ILE A 63 1.86 -14.01 6.05
N SER A 64 3.02 -13.43 6.38
CA SER A 64 3.72 -13.77 7.63
C SER A 64 3.03 -13.08 8.82
N PRO A 65 2.54 -13.81 9.83
CA PRO A 65 1.86 -13.21 10.97
C PRO A 65 2.85 -12.43 11.85
N ALA A 66 2.40 -11.25 12.29
CA ALA A 66 3.10 -10.46 13.30
C ALA A 66 3.08 -11.19 14.65
N LEU A 67 4.27 -11.36 15.25
CA LEU A 67 4.48 -12.05 16.51
C LEU A 67 4.60 -11.09 17.69
N ALA A 68 5.21 -9.93 17.49
CA ALA A 68 5.35 -8.88 18.49
C ALA A 68 5.78 -7.55 17.87
N HIS A 69 5.62 -6.47 18.61
CA HIS A 69 6.20 -5.16 18.31
C HIS A 69 6.33 -4.37 19.61
N GLY A 70 7.18 -3.34 19.61
CA GLY A 70 7.37 -2.49 20.78
C GLY A 70 8.46 -1.45 20.55
N THR A 71 8.78 -0.70 21.60
CA THR A 71 9.95 0.20 21.64
C THR A 71 11.15 -0.54 22.20
N LEU A 72 12.35 -0.25 21.70
CA LEU A 72 13.59 -0.79 22.25
C LEU A 72 13.86 -0.17 23.63
N GLU A 73 14.34 -0.98 24.58
CA GLU A 73 14.73 -0.50 25.91
C GLU A 73 16.04 0.29 25.86
N SER A 74 17.02 -0.20 25.10
CA SER A 74 18.32 0.46 24.92
C SER A 74 18.22 1.75 24.10
N LYS A 75 17.16 1.89 23.30
CA LYS A 75 16.93 3.03 22.41
C LYS A 75 15.44 3.40 22.36
N PRO A 76 14.94 4.20 23.33
CA PRO A 76 13.51 4.49 23.46
C PRO A 76 12.85 5.22 22.26
N ASP A 77 13.64 5.84 21.39
CA ASP A 77 13.21 6.48 20.14
C ASP A 77 13.17 5.52 18.94
N ALA A 78 13.50 4.24 19.14
CA ALA A 78 13.44 3.19 18.13
C ALA A 78 12.42 2.12 18.51
N ALA A 79 11.85 1.49 17.49
CA ALA A 79 10.86 0.43 17.61
C ALA A 79 11.34 -0.86 16.97
N PHE A 80 10.78 -1.99 17.38
CA PHE A 80 10.97 -3.29 16.76
C PHE A 80 9.64 -3.87 16.28
N PHE A 81 9.75 -4.71 15.27
CA PHE A 81 8.68 -5.54 14.76
C PHE A 81 9.21 -6.96 14.57
N LEU A 82 8.48 -7.95 15.11
CA LEU A 82 8.83 -9.36 15.06
C LEU A 82 7.75 -10.11 14.28
N THR A 83 8.17 -10.96 13.35
CA THR A 83 7.30 -11.75 12.46
C THR A 83 7.91 -13.14 12.27
N LYS A 84 7.12 -14.11 11.78
CA LYS A 84 7.70 -15.41 11.40
C LYS A 84 8.75 -15.19 10.31
N PHE A 85 9.95 -15.73 10.51
CA PHE A 85 10.98 -15.75 9.47
C PHE A 85 10.57 -16.73 8.36
N HIS A 86 10.64 -16.26 7.12
CA HIS A 86 10.50 -17.07 5.92
C HIS A 86 11.82 -17.02 5.17
N ASP A 87 12.29 -18.17 4.67
CA ASP A 87 13.38 -18.18 3.70
C ASP A 87 12.76 -17.87 2.34
N LEU A 88 12.99 -16.66 1.83
CA LEU A 88 12.29 -16.12 0.69
C LEU A 88 13.19 -16.06 -0.55
N GLU A 89 12.63 -16.41 -1.70
CA GLU A 89 13.28 -16.28 -2.99
C GLU A 89 12.51 -15.29 -3.91
N PRO A 90 13.21 -14.32 -4.52
CA PRO A 90 12.57 -13.36 -5.41
C PRO A 90 12.20 -14.03 -6.73
N ARG A 91 10.91 -14.02 -7.06
CA ARG A 91 10.38 -14.49 -8.35
C ARG A 91 9.21 -13.63 -8.79
N VAL A 92 9.05 -13.44 -10.10
CA VAL A 92 7.86 -12.77 -10.62
C VAL A 92 6.68 -13.73 -10.56
N ILE A 93 5.69 -13.41 -9.72
CA ILE A 93 4.47 -14.20 -9.60
C ILE A 93 3.70 -14.26 -10.93
N ASP A 94 3.18 -15.45 -11.24
CA ASP A 94 2.29 -15.66 -12.39
C ASP A 94 1.01 -14.80 -12.27
N PRO A 95 0.55 -14.16 -13.37
CA PRO A 95 -0.64 -13.33 -13.35
C PRO A 95 -1.91 -13.99 -12.79
N ALA A 96 -2.18 -15.25 -13.14
CA ALA A 96 -3.38 -15.95 -12.68
C ALA A 96 -3.27 -16.31 -11.19
N HIS A 97 -2.06 -16.67 -10.73
CA HIS A 97 -1.81 -16.94 -9.31
C HIS A 97 -2.03 -15.67 -8.47
N LEU A 98 -1.45 -14.54 -8.86
CA LEU A 98 -1.67 -13.27 -8.14
C LEU A 98 -3.15 -12.86 -8.18
N ALA A 99 -3.81 -13.00 -9.33
CA ALA A 99 -5.22 -12.70 -9.49
C ALA A 99 -6.10 -13.52 -8.53
N ALA A 100 -5.80 -14.82 -8.34
CA ALA A 100 -6.54 -15.68 -7.42
C ALA A 100 -6.41 -15.21 -5.96
N ILE A 101 -5.19 -14.86 -5.53
CA ILE A 101 -4.91 -14.34 -4.18
C ILE A 101 -5.63 -13.02 -3.94
N MET A 102 -5.50 -12.06 -4.87
CA MET A 102 -6.17 -10.76 -4.77
C MET A 102 -7.70 -10.89 -4.81
N THR A 103 -8.22 -11.80 -5.64
CA THR A 103 -9.66 -12.07 -5.70
C THR A 103 -10.16 -12.62 -4.37
N LYS A 104 -9.45 -13.59 -3.77
CA LYS A 104 -9.77 -14.09 -2.42
C LYS A 104 -9.81 -12.95 -1.42
N LEU A 105 -8.79 -12.10 -1.37
CA LEU A 105 -8.74 -10.97 -0.44
C LEU A 105 -9.89 -9.97 -0.65
N HIS A 106 -10.09 -9.49 -1.88
CA HIS A 106 -11.05 -8.42 -2.16
C HIS A 106 -12.51 -8.90 -2.07
N THR A 107 -12.78 -10.17 -2.38
CA THR A 107 -14.15 -10.73 -2.29
C THR A 107 -14.53 -11.09 -0.85
N THR A 108 -13.59 -11.63 -0.06
CA THR A 108 -13.88 -12.10 1.32
C THR A 108 -13.73 -11.01 2.38
N SER A 109 -12.89 -9.99 2.14
CA SER A 109 -12.73 -8.88 3.08
C SER A 109 -13.98 -8.02 3.20
N SER A 110 -14.19 -7.40 4.36
CA SER A 110 -15.27 -6.45 4.60
C SER A 110 -14.77 -5.32 5.48
N SER A 111 -15.04 -4.08 5.07
CA SER A 111 -14.74 -2.90 5.90
C SER A 111 -15.54 -2.99 7.21
N PRO A 112 -14.89 -2.82 8.39
CA PRO A 112 -15.57 -2.92 9.67
C PRO A 112 -16.61 -1.82 9.89
N THR A 113 -16.54 -0.73 9.12
CA THR A 113 -17.46 0.41 9.17
C THR A 113 -18.38 0.49 7.96
N GLY A 114 -18.15 -0.34 6.93
CA GLY A 114 -18.76 -0.18 5.61
C GLY A 114 -18.23 1.02 4.81
N LYS A 115 -17.27 1.79 5.34
CA LYS A 115 -16.69 2.99 4.74
C LYS A 115 -15.29 2.73 4.16
N PHE A 116 -14.77 3.68 3.38
CA PHE A 116 -13.37 3.67 2.91
C PHE A 116 -12.45 4.24 3.99
N GLY A 117 -11.28 3.65 4.15
CA GLY A 117 -10.30 4.07 5.16
C GLY A 117 -9.65 2.90 5.90
N PHE A 118 -9.03 3.19 7.03
CA PHE A 118 -8.38 2.18 7.85
C PHE A 118 -8.41 2.64 9.32
N PRO A 119 -8.58 1.73 10.29
CA PRO A 119 -8.69 2.10 11.71
C PRO A 119 -7.42 2.70 12.33
N VAL A 120 -6.28 2.62 11.63
CA VAL A 120 -5.01 3.22 12.06
C VAL A 120 -4.31 3.90 10.88
N THR A 121 -3.46 4.88 11.18
CA THR A 121 -2.52 5.44 10.20
C THR A 121 -1.57 4.34 9.72
N THR A 122 -1.53 4.13 8.41
CA THR A 122 -0.52 3.28 7.77
C THR A 122 0.57 4.15 7.16
N PHE A 123 1.66 3.53 6.73
CA PHE A 123 2.82 4.24 6.22
C PHE A 123 3.24 3.67 4.88
N LYS A 124 3.51 4.54 3.91
CA LYS A 124 4.15 4.17 2.65
C LYS A 124 5.60 4.65 2.70
N GLY A 125 6.54 3.73 2.93
CA GLY A 125 7.86 4.11 3.43
C GLY A 125 7.69 4.83 4.78
N TYR A 126 8.23 6.04 4.92
CA TYR A 126 8.05 6.88 6.12
C TYR A 126 6.89 7.90 5.99
N VAL A 127 6.12 7.86 4.91
CA VAL A 127 5.01 8.82 4.68
C VAL A 127 3.75 8.33 5.39
N PRO A 128 3.22 9.08 6.38
CA PRO A 128 1.96 8.72 7.02
C PRO A 128 0.79 8.91 6.05
N ALA A 129 -0.08 7.90 5.94
CA ALA A 129 -1.31 7.96 5.16
C ALA A 129 -2.48 8.39 6.05
N ASN A 130 -3.18 9.47 5.67
CA ASN A 130 -4.46 9.79 6.29
C ASN A 130 -5.50 8.77 5.85
N ASN A 131 -5.87 7.89 6.79
CA ASN A 131 -6.79 6.79 6.61
C ASN A 131 -8.15 7.04 7.30
N GLU A 132 -8.45 8.29 7.67
CA GLU A 132 -9.75 8.64 8.22
C GLU A 132 -10.89 8.09 7.33
N TRP A 133 -11.97 7.67 7.99
CA TRP A 133 -13.09 7.05 7.29
C TRP A 133 -13.82 8.06 6.41
N ALA A 134 -14.22 7.64 5.20
CA ALA A 134 -15.03 8.43 4.29
C ALA A 134 -16.15 7.57 3.67
N ASP A 135 -17.31 8.18 3.45
CA ASP A 135 -18.49 7.51 2.88
C ASP A 135 -18.33 7.25 1.37
N THR A 136 -17.50 8.04 0.69
CA THR A 136 -17.22 7.90 -0.73
C THR A 136 -15.74 7.72 -1.01
N TRP A 137 -15.43 6.96 -2.05
CA TRP A 137 -14.07 6.78 -2.54
C TRP A 137 -13.50 8.07 -3.11
N GLU A 138 -14.33 8.92 -3.72
CA GLU A 138 -13.91 10.25 -4.19
C GLU A 138 -13.37 11.09 -3.03
N GLU A 139 -14.11 11.19 -1.93
CA GLU A 139 -13.69 11.94 -0.75
C GLU A 139 -12.40 11.37 -0.15
N PHE A 140 -12.34 10.05 0.06
CA PHE A 140 -11.17 9.38 0.60
C PHE A 140 -9.92 9.66 -0.26
N PHE A 141 -10.03 9.39 -1.56
CA PHE A 141 -8.93 9.53 -2.50
C PHE A 141 -8.45 10.98 -2.60
N ALA A 142 -9.38 11.94 -2.74
CA ALA A 142 -9.05 13.35 -2.88
C ALA A 142 -8.36 13.88 -1.61
N ARG A 143 -8.81 13.50 -0.41
CA ARG A 143 -8.19 13.90 0.85
C ARG A 143 -6.73 13.45 0.91
N GLN A 144 -6.51 12.16 0.68
CA GLN A 144 -5.18 11.58 0.75
C GLN A 144 -4.25 12.17 -0.32
N PHE A 145 -4.73 12.32 -1.57
CA PHE A 145 -3.91 12.88 -2.64
C PHE A 145 -3.53 14.34 -2.40
N LYS A 146 -4.43 15.15 -1.80
CA LYS A 146 -4.13 16.54 -1.42
C LYS A 146 -3.00 16.60 -0.40
N GLU A 147 -3.04 15.73 0.60
CA GLU A 147 -2.02 15.66 1.64
C GLU A 147 -0.68 15.14 1.10
N GLU A 148 -0.69 14.18 0.18
CA GLU A 148 0.54 13.70 -0.46
C GLU A 148 1.19 14.75 -1.36
N ILE A 149 0.39 15.58 -2.05
CA ILE A 149 0.90 16.77 -2.77
C ILE A 149 1.53 17.79 -1.82
N ALA A 150 0.93 18.00 -0.65
CA ALA A 150 1.49 18.90 0.36
C ALA A 150 2.78 18.33 0.97
N TRP A 151 2.79 17.03 1.30
CA TRP A 151 3.94 16.33 1.84
C TRP A 151 5.11 16.34 0.84
N GLU A 152 4.86 15.99 -0.42
CA GLU A 152 5.90 15.96 -1.45
C GLU A 152 6.54 17.35 -1.64
N GLN A 153 5.74 18.42 -1.65
CA GLN A 153 6.26 19.79 -1.72
C GLN A 153 7.02 20.22 -0.46
N SER A 154 6.67 19.68 0.71
CA SER A 154 7.43 19.94 1.93
C SER A 154 8.86 19.38 1.88
N VAL A 155 9.08 18.29 1.12
CA VAL A 155 10.38 17.63 1.00
C VAL A 155 11.15 18.01 -0.27
N ARG A 156 10.46 18.33 -1.37
CA ARG A 156 11.06 18.68 -2.68
C ARG A 156 11.00 20.17 -3.00
N GLY A 157 10.41 20.97 -2.12
CA GLY A 157 10.19 22.39 -2.32
C GLY A 157 8.86 22.68 -3.02
N ALA A 158 8.32 23.87 -2.75
CA ALA A 158 7.07 24.35 -3.32
C ALA A 158 7.14 24.44 -4.85
N ASP A 159 6.04 24.10 -5.51
CA ASP A 159 5.91 24.16 -6.96
C ASP A 159 4.58 24.85 -7.32
N ALA A 160 4.68 26.12 -7.76
CA ALA A 160 3.50 26.91 -8.09
C ALA A 160 2.73 26.36 -9.30
N GLU A 161 3.41 25.70 -10.24
CA GLU A 161 2.79 25.05 -11.39
C GLU A 161 2.00 23.81 -10.94
N MET A 162 2.58 22.96 -10.08
CA MET A 162 1.87 21.84 -9.47
C MET A 162 0.59 22.30 -8.78
N GLN A 163 0.63 23.43 -8.07
CA GLN A 163 -0.55 23.95 -7.37
C GLN A 163 -1.67 24.37 -8.33
N GLN A 164 -1.33 25.02 -9.45
CA GLN A 164 -2.30 25.41 -10.48
C GLN A 164 -2.91 24.18 -11.18
N ILE A 165 -2.07 23.20 -11.51
CA ILE A 165 -2.52 21.93 -12.11
C ILE A 165 -3.44 21.19 -11.12
N ALA A 166 -3.07 21.12 -9.85
CA ALA A 166 -3.86 20.45 -8.82
C ALA A 166 -5.23 21.13 -8.59
N ASP A 167 -5.31 22.46 -8.59
CA ASP A 167 -6.59 23.18 -8.52
C ASP A 167 -7.57 22.71 -9.60
N GLU A 168 -7.11 22.67 -10.86
CA GLU A 168 -7.94 22.24 -11.99
C GLU A 168 -8.23 20.73 -11.94
N PHE A 169 -7.25 19.92 -11.56
CA PHE A 169 -7.36 18.47 -11.49
C PHE A 169 -8.38 18.02 -10.44
N PHE A 170 -8.37 18.63 -9.25
CA PHE A 170 -9.33 18.38 -8.18
C PHE A 170 -10.73 18.85 -8.54
N ALA A 171 -10.85 19.96 -9.28
CA ALA A 171 -12.15 20.47 -9.73
C ALA A 171 -12.78 19.61 -10.84
N LYS A 172 -11.97 19.07 -11.76
CA LYS A 172 -12.48 18.44 -12.99
C LYS A 172 -12.31 16.93 -13.03
N VAL A 173 -11.07 16.45 -12.89
CA VAL A 173 -10.71 15.07 -13.21
C VAL A 173 -11.14 14.12 -12.10
N ILE A 174 -10.86 14.44 -10.83
CA ILE A 174 -11.20 13.56 -9.70
C ILE A 174 -12.71 13.29 -9.63
N PRO A 175 -13.60 14.31 -9.64
CA PRO A 175 -15.04 14.06 -9.64
C PRO A 175 -15.50 13.30 -10.88
N ARG A 176 -14.94 13.62 -12.07
CA ARG A 176 -15.29 12.94 -13.33
C ARG A 176 -14.97 11.45 -13.32
N LEU A 177 -13.85 11.05 -12.74
CA LEU A 177 -13.43 9.65 -12.75
C LEU A 177 -13.96 8.85 -11.55
N LEU A 178 -14.18 9.48 -10.39
CA LEU A 178 -14.51 8.77 -9.16
C LEU A 178 -15.98 8.84 -8.75
N ARG A 179 -16.65 9.98 -8.94
CA ARG A 179 -18.08 10.11 -8.55
C ARG A 179 -18.97 9.07 -9.23
N PRO A 180 -18.81 8.78 -10.54
CA PRO A 180 -19.66 7.81 -11.22
C PRO A 180 -19.57 6.38 -10.65
N LEU A 181 -18.53 6.04 -9.88
CA LEU A 181 -18.44 4.72 -9.22
C LEU A 181 -19.58 4.49 -8.20
N GLN A 182 -20.15 5.57 -7.65
CA GLN A 182 -21.12 5.52 -6.54
C GLN A 182 -22.38 6.36 -6.78
N THR A 183 -22.62 6.83 -8.02
CA THR A 183 -23.81 7.58 -8.40
C THR A 183 -24.59 6.87 -9.51
N GLU A 184 -25.79 7.38 -9.85
CA GLU A 184 -26.64 6.80 -10.90
C GLU A 184 -26.96 5.30 -10.65
N GLY A 185 -27.20 4.95 -9.39
CA GLY A 185 -27.50 3.58 -8.97
C GLY A 185 -26.29 2.64 -8.89
N ARG A 186 -25.07 3.14 -9.17
CA ARG A 186 -23.83 2.38 -9.02
C ARG A 186 -23.33 2.43 -7.58
N SER A 187 -22.57 1.41 -7.22
CA SER A 187 -21.89 1.34 -5.93
C SER A 187 -20.62 0.50 -6.06
N ILE A 188 -19.65 0.80 -5.21
CA ILE A 188 -18.44 0.00 -5.04
C ILE A 188 -18.31 -0.36 -3.57
N LYS A 189 -17.82 -1.57 -3.30
CA LYS A 189 -17.55 -2.06 -1.96
C LYS A 189 -16.13 -1.64 -1.54
N PRO A 190 -15.92 -1.07 -0.34
CA PRO A 190 -14.58 -0.94 0.23
C PRO A 190 -13.98 -2.33 0.48
N VAL A 191 -12.91 -2.67 -0.24
CA VAL A 191 -12.20 -3.95 -0.11
C VAL A 191 -10.86 -3.73 0.57
N LEU A 192 -10.41 -4.71 1.36
CA LEU A 192 -9.09 -4.63 1.97
C LEU A 192 -8.01 -4.74 0.89
N CYS A 193 -7.23 -3.69 0.71
CA CYS A 193 -6.07 -3.65 -0.18
C CYS A 193 -4.78 -3.88 0.62
N HIS A 194 -3.78 -4.48 -0.01
CA HIS A 194 -2.40 -4.52 0.49
C HIS A 194 -1.79 -3.10 0.52
N GLY A 195 -2.11 -2.28 -0.49
CA GLY A 195 -1.79 -0.85 -0.55
C GLY A 195 -0.41 -0.52 -1.12
N ASP A 196 0.55 -1.44 -1.03
CA ASP A 196 1.87 -1.34 -1.67
C ASP A 196 2.21 -2.61 -2.45
N LEU A 197 1.30 -3.08 -3.31
CA LEU A 197 1.45 -4.36 -4.01
C LEU A 197 2.30 -4.22 -5.29
N TRP A 198 3.59 -4.51 -5.19
CA TRP A 198 4.53 -4.59 -6.30
C TRP A 198 5.46 -5.81 -6.15
N HIS A 199 6.19 -6.16 -7.21
CA HIS A 199 7.01 -7.38 -7.24
C HIS A 199 8.08 -7.50 -6.14
N GLY A 200 8.52 -6.39 -5.54
CA GLY A 200 9.47 -6.40 -4.42
C GLY A 200 8.82 -6.71 -3.07
N ASN A 201 7.49 -6.64 -2.97
CA ASN A 201 6.72 -6.99 -1.78
C ASN A 201 6.02 -8.36 -1.92
N ILE A 202 6.47 -9.17 -2.89
CA ILE A 202 5.99 -10.53 -3.13
C ILE A 202 7.20 -11.41 -3.39
N GLU A 203 7.50 -12.31 -2.46
CA GLU A 203 8.53 -13.33 -2.66
C GLU A 203 7.97 -14.70 -2.34
N PHE A 204 8.66 -15.76 -2.73
CA PHE A 204 8.18 -17.11 -2.50
C PHE A 204 8.92 -17.75 -1.34
N ASP A 205 8.18 -18.38 -0.45
CA ASP A 205 8.79 -19.18 0.60
C ASP A 205 9.42 -20.43 -0.02
N VAL A 206 10.72 -20.60 0.19
CA VAL A 206 11.53 -21.68 -0.42
C VAL A 206 10.99 -23.06 -0.05
N THR A 207 10.39 -23.21 1.13
CA THR A 207 9.90 -24.51 1.61
C THR A 207 8.52 -24.84 1.03
N THR A 208 7.58 -23.92 1.15
CA THR A 208 6.18 -24.12 0.72
C THR A 208 5.98 -23.88 -0.76
N GLN A 209 6.88 -23.13 -1.39
CA GLN A 209 6.77 -22.63 -2.77
C GLN A 209 5.57 -21.70 -2.98
N ASP A 210 4.97 -21.19 -1.90
CA ASP A 210 3.85 -20.25 -1.93
C ASP A 210 4.34 -18.79 -1.87
N PRO A 211 3.65 -17.86 -2.54
CA PRO A 211 3.98 -16.45 -2.48
C PRO A 211 3.57 -15.86 -1.12
N ILE A 212 4.49 -15.15 -0.51
CA ILE A 212 4.32 -14.37 0.71
C ILE A 212 4.36 -12.89 0.34
N MET A 213 3.32 -12.17 0.74
CA MET A 213 3.23 -10.72 0.65
C MET A 213 3.63 -10.08 1.98
N PHE A 214 4.33 -8.96 1.90
CA PHE A 214 4.85 -8.24 3.06
C PHE A 214 4.90 -6.73 2.78
N ASP A 215 5.21 -5.94 3.81
CA ASP A 215 5.30 -4.47 3.74
C ASP A 215 4.04 -3.78 3.22
N SER A 216 2.88 -4.28 3.67
CA SER A 216 1.57 -3.71 3.36
C SER A 216 1.36 -2.34 4.01
N CYS A 217 0.72 -1.42 3.28
CA CYS A 217 0.14 -0.19 3.79
C CYS A 217 -1.40 -0.23 3.68
N CYS A 218 -2.00 -1.19 4.38
CA CYS A 218 -3.39 -1.58 4.24
C CYS A 218 -4.40 -0.41 4.28
N VAL A 219 -5.42 -0.53 3.45
CA VAL A 219 -6.58 0.37 3.41
C VAL A 219 -7.80 -0.38 2.91
N TYR A 220 -8.99 -0.05 3.40
CA TYR A 220 -10.24 -0.43 2.73
C TYR A 220 -10.50 0.57 1.59
N GLY A 221 -10.11 0.19 0.37
CA GLY A 221 -10.12 1.04 -0.82
C GLY A 221 -11.03 0.51 -1.94
N HIS A 222 -10.87 1.05 -3.15
CA HIS A 222 -11.59 0.58 -4.33
C HIS A 222 -10.98 -0.71 -4.92
N ILE A 223 -9.71 -0.67 -5.35
CA ILE A 223 -8.97 -1.80 -5.95
C ILE A 223 -7.45 -1.59 -5.77
N ASP A 224 -6.67 -2.69 -5.79
CA ASP A 224 -5.22 -2.67 -5.53
C ASP A 224 -4.36 -2.97 -6.78
N LEU A 225 -4.56 -2.18 -7.84
CA LEU A 225 -3.90 -2.38 -9.14
C LEU A 225 -3.00 -1.20 -9.55
N SER A 226 -2.98 -0.14 -8.75
CA SER A 226 -2.42 1.16 -9.13
C SER A 226 -0.94 1.09 -9.53
N LEU A 227 -0.14 0.30 -8.81
CA LEU A 227 1.29 0.13 -9.10
C LEU A 227 1.55 -0.68 -10.39
N MET A 228 0.59 -1.48 -10.88
CA MET A 228 0.78 -2.30 -12.08
C MET A 228 0.73 -1.49 -13.39
N VAL A 229 0.48 -0.19 -13.31
CA VAL A 229 0.51 0.73 -14.46
C VAL A 229 1.91 1.31 -14.67
N ALA A 230 2.72 1.38 -13.61
CA ALA A 230 4.03 2.04 -13.69
C ALA A 230 5.07 1.12 -14.36
N PRO A 231 5.80 1.60 -15.39
CA PRO A 231 6.73 0.77 -16.16
C PRO A 231 7.95 0.30 -15.36
N ARG A 232 8.21 0.87 -14.18
CA ARG A 232 9.32 0.46 -13.31
C ARG A 232 9.10 -0.89 -12.63
N TYR A 233 7.87 -1.39 -12.59
CA TYR A 233 7.56 -2.63 -11.88
C TYR A 233 7.37 -3.81 -12.83
N LEU A 234 7.69 -5.02 -12.34
CA LEU A 234 7.53 -6.28 -13.10
C LEU A 234 6.09 -6.80 -13.13
N LEU A 235 5.21 -6.26 -12.28
CA LEU A 235 3.76 -6.49 -12.36
C LEU A 235 3.18 -5.48 -13.35
N GLY A 236 2.31 -5.93 -14.26
CA GLY A 236 1.90 -5.11 -15.39
C GLY A 236 0.53 -5.46 -15.97
N ALA A 237 0.29 -5.05 -17.22
CA ALA A 237 -0.98 -5.22 -17.93
C ALA A 237 -1.51 -6.66 -17.92
N ARG A 238 -0.63 -7.68 -17.99
CA ARG A 238 -1.03 -9.09 -17.89
C ARG A 238 -1.63 -9.45 -16.52
N HIS A 239 -1.12 -8.86 -15.43
CA HIS A 239 -1.62 -9.05 -14.07
C HIS A 239 -2.96 -8.34 -13.88
N VAL A 240 -3.08 -7.11 -14.38
CA VAL A 240 -4.36 -6.37 -14.42
C VAL A 240 -5.42 -7.15 -15.20
N ALA A 241 -5.09 -7.66 -16.39
CA ALA A 241 -6.00 -8.45 -17.21
C ALA A 241 -6.44 -9.75 -16.51
N ALA A 242 -5.51 -10.46 -15.86
CA ALA A 242 -5.84 -11.67 -15.10
C ALA A 242 -6.79 -11.36 -13.95
N TYR A 243 -6.56 -10.29 -13.18
CA TYR A 243 -7.42 -9.90 -12.06
C TYR A 243 -8.81 -9.44 -12.50
N THR A 244 -8.88 -8.55 -13.49
CA THR A 244 -10.16 -8.03 -14.02
C THR A 244 -11.00 -9.11 -14.70
N LYS A 245 -10.40 -10.20 -15.19
CA LYS A 245 -11.13 -11.37 -15.68
C LYS A 245 -11.91 -12.08 -14.57
N GLU A 246 -11.38 -12.12 -13.35
CA GLU A 246 -12.00 -12.82 -12.21
C GLU A 246 -13.10 -11.97 -11.56
N ILE A 247 -12.86 -10.67 -11.36
CA ILE A 247 -13.76 -9.79 -10.58
C ILE A 247 -14.59 -8.81 -11.43
N GLY A 248 -14.27 -8.68 -12.72
CA GLY A 248 -14.83 -7.65 -13.60
C GLY A 248 -14.20 -6.27 -13.44
N ILE A 249 -14.73 -5.31 -14.20
CA ILE A 249 -14.34 -3.90 -14.16
C ILE A 249 -15.51 -3.08 -13.62
N SER A 250 -15.25 -2.20 -12.65
CA SER A 250 -16.25 -1.27 -12.11
C SER A 250 -16.75 -0.30 -13.20
N GLU A 251 -18.05 -0.03 -13.23
CA GLU A 251 -18.66 0.93 -14.16
C GLU A 251 -18.34 2.39 -13.78
N PRO A 252 -18.17 3.31 -14.75
CA PRO A 252 -18.16 3.09 -16.20
C PRO A 252 -16.87 2.39 -16.63
N ARG A 253 -16.96 1.37 -17.47
CA ARG A 253 -15.79 0.59 -17.92
C ARG A 253 -14.82 1.42 -18.77
N GLU A 254 -15.33 2.35 -19.55
CA GLU A 254 -14.54 3.23 -20.42
C GLU A 254 -13.57 4.14 -19.66
N ASP A 255 -13.83 4.38 -18.37
CA ASP A 255 -12.99 5.20 -17.50
C ASP A 255 -11.95 4.37 -16.72
N PHE A 256 -11.91 3.04 -16.90
CA PHE A 256 -11.08 2.15 -16.06
C PHE A 256 -9.59 2.46 -16.15
N ASP A 257 -9.05 2.60 -17.36
CA ASP A 257 -7.62 2.87 -17.55
C ASP A 257 -7.23 4.25 -17.00
N ASP A 258 -8.10 5.27 -17.18
CA ASP A 258 -7.87 6.60 -16.62
C ASP A 258 -7.97 6.61 -15.08
N ARG A 259 -8.85 5.78 -14.49
CA ARG A 259 -8.90 5.58 -13.04
C ARG A 259 -7.63 4.90 -12.51
N LEU A 260 -7.10 3.90 -13.22
CA LEU A 260 -5.85 3.27 -12.82
C LEU A 260 -4.68 4.25 -12.93
N MET A 261 -4.65 5.08 -13.98
CA MET A 261 -3.67 6.17 -14.12
C MET A 261 -3.80 7.17 -12.96
N LEU A 262 -5.02 7.59 -12.63
CA LEU A 262 -5.32 8.45 -11.48
C LEU A 262 -4.79 7.86 -10.17
N TYR A 263 -5.02 6.57 -9.91
CA TYR A 263 -4.51 5.92 -8.70
C TYR A 263 -2.99 5.81 -8.72
N ASN A 264 -2.36 5.60 -9.88
CA ASN A 264 -0.91 5.54 -9.98
C ASN A 264 -0.25 6.90 -9.75
N LEU A 265 -0.84 8.01 -10.19
CA LEU A 265 -0.30 9.37 -9.97
C LEU A 265 0.04 9.62 -8.50
N ARG A 266 -0.83 9.16 -7.61
CA ARG A 266 -0.64 9.20 -6.16
C ARG A 266 0.64 8.50 -5.73
N ASN A 267 0.86 7.29 -6.25
CA ASN A 267 2.04 6.49 -5.95
C ASN A 267 3.32 7.12 -6.50
N GLU A 268 3.29 7.59 -7.74
CA GLU A 268 4.43 8.26 -8.39
C GLU A 268 4.88 9.47 -7.58
N LEU A 269 3.93 10.27 -7.08
CA LEU A 269 4.24 11.46 -6.30
C LEU A 269 4.89 11.12 -4.96
N VAL A 270 4.38 10.10 -4.26
CA VAL A 270 5.01 9.62 -3.03
C VAL A 270 6.43 9.09 -3.31
N VAL A 271 6.63 8.34 -4.39
CA VAL A 271 7.97 7.86 -4.81
C VAL A 271 8.90 9.03 -5.14
N ALA A 272 8.41 10.07 -5.83
CA ALA A 272 9.18 11.28 -6.13
C ALA A 272 9.67 11.98 -4.86
N GLY A 273 8.81 12.07 -3.84
CA GLY A 273 9.17 12.63 -2.53
C GLY A 273 10.14 11.76 -1.74
N LEU A 274 9.90 10.44 -1.71
CA LEU A 274 10.69 9.48 -0.92
C LEU A 274 12.13 9.38 -1.42
N TRP A 275 12.34 9.39 -2.74
CA TRP A 275 13.60 8.96 -3.34
C TRP A 275 14.21 10.00 -4.27
N ALA A 276 15.41 10.48 -3.95
CA ALA A 276 16.07 11.55 -4.71
C ALA A 276 16.34 11.17 -6.18
N ASN A 277 16.70 9.92 -6.44
CA ASN A 277 16.91 9.40 -7.80
C ASN A 277 15.60 9.30 -8.62
N TRP A 278 14.44 9.33 -7.97
CA TRP A 278 13.13 9.31 -8.61
C TRP A 278 12.41 10.67 -8.57
N ALA A 279 13.10 11.75 -8.19
CA ALA A 279 12.50 13.09 -8.13
C ALA A 279 11.93 13.58 -9.47
N HIS A 280 12.44 13.08 -10.60
CA HIS A 280 11.93 13.37 -11.94
C HIS A 280 10.46 12.96 -12.15
N LEU A 281 9.95 12.02 -11.34
CA LEU A 281 8.55 11.58 -11.40
C LEU A 281 7.57 12.72 -11.08
N ARG A 282 7.97 13.76 -10.34
CA ARG A 282 7.15 14.96 -10.13
C ARG A 282 6.70 15.57 -11.46
N GLU A 283 7.62 15.67 -12.42
CA GLU A 283 7.33 16.24 -13.75
C GLU A 283 6.43 15.32 -14.57
N GLU A 284 6.63 14.00 -14.47
CA GLU A 284 5.76 13.01 -15.13
C GLU A 284 4.34 12.99 -14.54
N VAL A 285 4.21 13.20 -13.22
CA VAL A 285 2.92 13.41 -12.56
C VAL A 285 2.22 14.64 -13.12
N LYS A 286 2.90 15.79 -13.19
CA LYS A 286 2.32 17.02 -13.78
C LYS A 286 1.86 16.80 -15.21
N LYS A 287 2.70 16.19 -16.07
CA LYS A 287 2.34 15.88 -17.46
C LYS A 287 1.09 15.01 -17.56
N THR A 288 1.03 13.96 -16.74
CA THR A 288 -0.11 13.04 -16.73
C THR A 288 -1.38 13.71 -16.23
N MET A 289 -1.27 14.56 -15.19
CA MET A 289 -2.39 15.38 -14.71
C MET A 289 -2.91 16.31 -15.81
N CYS A 290 -2.03 17.03 -16.50
CA CYS A 290 -2.40 17.89 -17.63
C CYS A 290 -3.05 17.11 -18.77
N SER A 291 -2.58 15.90 -19.09
CA SER A 291 -3.18 15.04 -20.11
C SER A 291 -4.61 14.64 -19.74
N LEU A 292 -4.87 14.29 -18.49
CA LEU A 292 -6.21 13.95 -18.02
C LEU A 292 -7.12 15.18 -17.96
N ILE A 293 -6.62 16.36 -17.58
CA ILE A 293 -7.35 17.62 -17.67
C ILE A 293 -7.77 17.90 -19.12
N ALA A 294 -6.84 17.76 -20.07
CA ALA A 294 -7.12 17.96 -21.49
C ALA A 294 -8.13 16.96 -22.04
N LYS A 295 -8.15 15.72 -21.53
CA LYS A 295 -9.13 14.69 -21.87
C LYS A 295 -10.52 14.98 -21.28
N TYR A 296 -10.59 15.61 -20.11
CA TYR A 296 -11.83 15.93 -19.40
C TYR A 296 -11.96 17.45 -19.11
N PRO A 297 -11.96 18.32 -20.13
CA PRO A 297 -11.84 19.77 -19.95
C PRO A 297 -13.04 20.41 -19.25
N GLN A 298 -14.20 19.74 -19.31
CA GLN A 298 -15.45 20.16 -18.67
C GLN A 298 -15.70 19.46 -17.31
N GLY A 299 -14.82 18.55 -16.89
CA GLY A 299 -15.01 17.74 -15.70
C GLY A 299 -16.31 16.92 -15.75
N LEU A 300 -16.98 16.80 -14.60
CA LEU A 300 -18.30 16.21 -14.49
C LEU A 300 -19.37 17.31 -14.48
N ALA A 301 -20.34 17.23 -15.39
CA ALA A 301 -21.34 18.28 -15.56
C ALA A 301 -22.14 18.55 -14.27
N GLY A 302 -22.17 19.80 -13.82
CA GLY A 302 -22.91 20.22 -12.63
C GLY A 302 -22.36 19.71 -11.29
N ALA A 303 -21.17 19.11 -11.29
CA ALA A 303 -20.52 18.58 -10.10
C ALA A 303 -19.54 19.58 -9.50
N GLU A 304 -19.78 20.00 -8.26
CA GLU A 304 -18.76 20.63 -7.43
C GLU A 304 -17.84 19.56 -6.83
N PRO A 305 -16.53 19.81 -6.68
CA PRO A 305 -15.62 18.87 -6.04
C PRO A 305 -15.95 18.70 -4.55
N ILE A 306 -15.90 17.46 -4.05
CA ILE A 306 -16.09 17.20 -2.60
C ILE A 306 -14.97 17.85 -1.80
N ILE A 307 -13.74 17.81 -2.33
CA ILE A 307 -12.56 18.45 -1.74
C ILE A 307 -11.96 19.40 -2.77
N LYS A 308 -11.90 20.68 -2.41
CA LYS A 308 -11.15 21.68 -3.17
C LYS A 308 -9.68 21.63 -2.79
N PHE A 309 -8.81 21.83 -3.77
CA PHE A 309 -7.37 21.85 -3.52
C PHE A 309 -6.98 23.11 -2.74
N ARG A 310 -7.36 24.30 -3.22
CA ARG A 310 -7.32 25.57 -2.47
C ARG A 310 -8.67 25.97 -1.87
#